data_AF-A0A928IG43-F1
#
_entry.id   AF-A0A928IG43-F1
#
_cell.length_a   1.000
_cell.length_b   1.000
_cell.length_c   1.000
_cell.angle_alpha   90.00
_cell.angle_beta   90.00
_cell.angle_gamma   90.00
#
_symmetry.space_group_name_H-M   'P 1'
#
loop_
_entity.id
_entity.type
_entity.pdbx_description
1 polymer ?
#
loop_
_entity_poly.entity_id
_entity_poly.type
_entity_poly.pdbx_seq_one_letter_code
_entity_poly.pdbx_strand_id
1 'polypeptide(L)'
;MLKDITLGQYYSADSPIHKADPRIKLLSLIVFLVTVLISKSPVSYLISFLSVVLLVAVSRIPFKLILKNLKSLIFIILITTAITLFISKGDTLLFKWKFIEIYKEGILNSVYLIIRFVCMLCGSFVLISYTTLPLDLTEGIEKLLKPLTLFNIHVHDFAMMMSIALRFIPTFIEETNKIISAQKARGADFDSGGLIKRVKAFVPILIPLFVSAFRRAGDLADAMECRCYNRGVGHTRMKQLHLKWTDFVVLFCFVLVLVLVLIFNRPEFFFI
;
A
#
# COMPACT_ATOMS: atom_id res chain seq x y z
N MET A 1 -23.52 -9.60 2.04
CA MET A 1 -22.45 -9.71 3.06
C MET A 1 -21.08 -9.28 2.55
N LEU A 2 -20.82 -9.16 1.23
CA LEU A 2 -19.54 -8.65 0.69
C LEU A 2 -19.66 -7.30 -0.06
N LYS A 3 -20.76 -6.54 0.11
CA LYS A 3 -20.94 -5.21 -0.54
C LYS A 3 -19.98 -4.14 -0.01
N ASP A 4 -19.30 -4.40 1.12
CA ASP A 4 -18.41 -3.45 1.80
C ASP A 4 -16.92 -3.71 1.57
N ILE A 5 -16.54 -4.59 0.63
CA ILE A 5 -15.15 -4.64 0.19
C ILE A 5 -14.91 -3.37 -0.63
N THR A 6 -14.43 -2.34 0.05
CA THR A 6 -13.95 -1.06 -0.51
C THR A 6 -12.73 -1.30 -1.40
N LEU A 7 -12.94 -1.98 -2.53
CA LEU A 7 -11.92 -2.20 -3.54
C LEU A 7 -11.63 -0.86 -4.22
N GLY A 8 -10.43 -0.35 -3.94
CA GLY A 8 -10.04 0.99 -4.36
C GLY A 8 -10.66 2.05 -3.47
N GLN A 9 -10.12 2.25 -2.26
CA GLN A 9 -10.36 3.44 -1.43
C GLN A 9 -9.75 4.70 -2.06
N TYR A 10 -9.83 4.84 -3.39
CA TYR A 10 -9.40 6.04 -4.07
C TYR A 10 -10.33 7.18 -3.66
N TYR A 11 -9.75 8.22 -3.06
CA TYR A 11 -10.47 9.43 -2.75
C TYR A 11 -10.24 10.41 -3.89
N SER A 12 -11.30 10.70 -4.64
CA SER A 12 -11.23 11.66 -5.73
C SER A 12 -11.14 13.08 -5.16
N ALA A 13 -9.94 13.64 -5.11
CA ALA A 13 -9.74 15.06 -4.81
C ALA A 13 -8.89 15.73 -5.89
N ASP A 14 -9.21 16.98 -6.19
CA ASP A 14 -8.39 17.82 -7.07
C ASP A 14 -7.15 18.30 -6.30
N SER A 15 -6.06 17.54 -6.41
CA SER A 15 -4.76 17.96 -5.91
C SER A 15 -3.63 17.67 -6.89
N PRO A 16 -2.51 18.41 -6.83
CA PRO A 16 -1.33 18.15 -7.66
C PRO A 16 -0.82 16.71 -7.50
N ILE A 17 -0.90 16.18 -6.27
CA ILE A 17 -0.49 14.82 -5.94
C ILE A 17 -1.44 13.78 -6.55
N HIS A 18 -2.74 14.05 -6.67
CA HIS A 18 -3.67 13.13 -7.35
C HIS A 18 -3.36 13.05 -8.85
N LYS A 19 -3.00 14.19 -9.47
CA LYS A 19 -2.74 14.31 -10.91
C LYS A 19 -1.34 13.85 -11.33
N ALA A 20 -0.44 13.61 -10.38
CA ALA A 20 0.93 13.18 -10.67
C ALA A 20 0.98 11.76 -11.25
N ASP A 21 2.02 11.48 -12.03
CA ASP A 21 2.23 10.17 -12.66
C ASP A 21 2.41 9.04 -11.60
N PRO A 22 1.74 7.89 -11.74
CA PRO A 22 1.83 6.77 -10.79
C PRO A 22 3.26 6.27 -10.54
N ARG A 23 4.12 6.30 -11.56
CA ARG A 23 5.53 5.90 -11.42
C ARG A 23 6.28 6.80 -10.46
N ILE A 24 6.05 8.11 -10.59
CA ILE A 24 6.77 9.11 -9.83
C ILE A 24 6.26 9.09 -8.40
N LYS A 25 4.96 8.83 -8.17
CA LYS A 25 4.45 8.56 -6.81
C LYS A 25 5.07 7.31 -6.19
N LEU A 26 5.21 6.22 -6.94
CA LEU A 26 5.87 4.99 -6.47
C LEU A 26 7.35 5.23 -6.11
N LEU A 27 8.09 5.90 -6.98
CA LEU A 27 9.49 6.27 -6.70
C LEU A 27 9.60 7.22 -5.51
N SER A 28 8.74 8.23 -5.44
CA SER A 28 8.67 9.19 -4.33
C SER A 28 8.35 8.50 -3.01
N LEU A 29 7.46 7.51 -3.02
CA LEU A 29 7.18 6.67 -1.86
C LEU A 29 8.43 5.90 -1.42
N ILE A 30 9.12 5.22 -2.33
CA ILE A 30 10.34 4.49 -1.99
C ILE A 30 11.38 5.43 -1.37
N VAL A 31 11.62 6.58 -2.00
CA VAL A 31 12.52 7.62 -1.47
C VAL A 31 12.09 8.05 -0.06
N PHE A 32 10.81 8.37 0.12
CA PHE A 32 10.24 8.78 1.41
C PHE A 32 10.40 7.71 2.50
N LEU A 33 10.13 6.44 2.18
CA LEU A 33 10.30 5.33 3.11
C LEU A 33 11.75 5.19 3.55
N VAL A 34 12.69 5.28 2.61
CA VAL A 34 14.13 5.25 2.89
C VAL A 34 14.53 6.44 3.77
N THR A 35 14.02 7.65 3.51
CA THR A 35 14.27 8.84 4.34
C THR A 35 13.83 8.64 5.79
N VAL A 36 12.63 8.12 6.00
CA VAL A 36 12.06 7.87 7.34
C VAL A 36 12.85 6.79 8.08
N LEU A 37 13.34 5.75 7.38
CA LEU A 37 14.13 4.66 7.96
C LEU A 37 15.55 5.10 8.36
N ILE A 38 16.19 5.95 7.56
CA ILE A 38 17.55 6.42 7.81
C ILE A 38 17.61 7.49 8.92
N SER A 39 16.50 8.16 9.23
CA SER A 39 16.43 9.21 10.26
C SER A 39 16.83 8.69 11.65
N LYS A 40 17.91 9.25 12.24
CA LYS A 40 18.36 8.96 13.61
C LYS A 40 18.36 10.19 14.52
N SER A 41 18.60 11.38 13.98
CA SER A 41 18.61 12.64 14.73
C SER A 41 17.19 13.14 15.06
N PRO A 42 16.97 13.83 16.20
CA PRO A 42 15.69 14.48 16.52
C PRO A 42 15.23 15.45 15.41
N VAL A 43 16.18 16.16 14.80
CA VAL A 43 15.92 17.09 13.70
C VAL A 43 15.44 16.35 12.45
N SER A 44 16.05 15.20 12.13
CA SER A 44 15.64 14.36 11.00
C SER A 44 14.22 13.82 11.14
N TYR A 45 13.82 13.43 12.36
CA TYR A 45 12.44 13.03 12.65
C TYR A 45 11.45 14.19 12.48
N LEU A 46 11.82 15.40 12.92
CA LEU A 46 11.00 16.59 12.77
C LEU A 46 10.81 16.97 11.28
N ILE A 47 11.88 16.93 10.48
CA ILE A 47 11.82 17.16 9.03
C ILE A 47 10.91 16.12 8.36
N SER A 48 11.07 14.84 8.71
CA SER A 48 10.23 13.76 8.17
C SER A 48 8.75 13.96 8.54
N PHE A 49 8.45 14.32 9.78
CA PHE A 49 7.09 14.61 10.22
C PHE A 49 6.49 15.82 9.48
N LEU A 50 7.24 16.92 9.36
CA LEU A 50 6.79 18.12 8.66
C LEU A 50 6.50 17.83 7.18
N SER A 51 7.33 17.01 6.54
CA SER A 51 7.12 16.59 5.15
C SER A 51 5.79 15.86 4.96
N VAL A 52 5.38 15.02 5.91
CA VAL A 52 4.08 14.33 5.88
C VAL A 52 2.94 15.32 6.09
N VAL A 53 3.07 16.26 7.02
CA VAL A 53 2.04 17.30 7.25
C VAL A 53 1.82 18.13 5.99
N LEU A 54 2.91 18.55 5.33
CA LEU A 54 2.85 19.27 4.05
C LEU A 54 2.18 18.41 2.97
N LEU A 55 2.55 17.14 2.87
CA LEU A 55 2.00 16.18 1.90
C LEU A 55 0.49 16.00 2.10
N VAL A 56 0.03 15.88 3.35
CA VAL A 56 -1.40 15.81 3.70
C VAL A 56 -2.12 17.10 3.32
N ALA A 57 -1.53 18.27 3.64
CA ALA A 57 -2.10 19.58 3.32
C ALA A 57 -2.25 19.78 1.80
N VAL A 58 -1.21 19.45 1.03
CA VAL A 58 -1.22 19.53 -0.45
C VAL A 58 -2.19 18.50 -1.04
N SER A 59 -2.33 17.33 -0.43
CA SER A 59 -3.24 16.29 -0.92
C SER A 59 -4.71 16.60 -0.69
N ARG A 60 -5.06 17.55 0.20
CA ARG A 60 -6.44 17.92 0.55
C ARG A 60 -7.30 16.73 0.99
N ILE A 61 -6.70 15.74 1.62
CA ILE A 61 -7.41 14.56 2.14
C ILE A 61 -7.97 14.89 3.52
N PRO A 62 -9.24 14.55 3.82
CA PRO A 62 -9.81 14.80 5.14
C PRO A 62 -9.05 13.99 6.20
N PHE A 63 -8.58 14.68 7.25
CA PHE A 63 -7.85 14.08 8.38
C PHE A 63 -8.60 12.89 9.02
N LYS A 64 -9.94 12.90 8.96
CA LYS A 64 -10.79 11.82 9.47
C LYS A 64 -10.52 10.47 8.79
N LEU A 65 -10.21 10.46 7.48
CA LEU A 65 -9.85 9.22 6.77
C LEU A 65 -8.49 8.69 7.23
N ILE A 66 -7.51 9.58 7.43
CA ILE A 66 -6.18 9.23 7.92
C ILE A 66 -6.29 8.62 9.33
N LEU A 67 -7.02 9.28 10.24
CA LEU A 67 -7.26 8.80 11.60
C LEU A 67 -7.96 7.43 11.65
N LYS A 68 -8.88 7.15 10.71
CA LYS A 68 -9.54 5.84 10.63
C LYS A 68 -8.54 4.70 10.36
N ASN A 69 -7.57 4.90 9.47
CA ASN A 69 -6.55 3.88 9.19
C ASN A 69 -5.53 3.75 10.31
N LEU A 70 -5.13 4.86 10.93
CA LEU A 70 -4.28 4.83 12.11
C LEU A 70 -4.94 4.02 13.22
N LYS A 71 -6.25 4.20 13.44
CA LYS A 71 -7.01 3.45 14.46
C LYS A 71 -6.92 1.93 14.27
N SER A 72 -6.95 1.44 13.03
CA SER A 72 -6.83 0.01 12.74
C SER A 72 -5.47 -0.58 13.14
N LEU A 73 -4.43 0.25 13.22
CA LEU A 73 -3.06 -0.16 13.51
C LEU A 73 -2.59 0.24 14.91
N ILE A 74 -3.42 0.91 15.71
CA ILE A 74 -3.10 1.30 17.09
C ILE A 74 -2.63 0.10 17.92
N PHE A 75 -3.25 -1.07 17.74
CA PHE A 75 -2.86 -2.27 18.48
C PHE A 75 -1.40 -2.67 18.21
N ILE A 76 -0.96 -2.64 16.95
CA ILE A 76 0.42 -2.97 16.57
C ILE A 76 1.39 -1.91 17.08
N ILE A 77 1.03 -0.63 16.95
CA ILE A 77 1.85 0.50 17.45
C ILE A 77 2.00 0.40 18.98
N LEU A 78 0.94 0.07 19.71
CA LEU A 78 0.96 -0.05 21.16
C LEU A 78 1.83 -1.23 21.61
N ILE A 79 1.72 -2.39 20.95
CA ILE A 79 2.57 -3.55 21.26
C ILE A 79 4.04 -3.25 20.99
N THR A 80 4.37 -2.72 19.81
CA THR A 80 5.76 -2.45 19.44
C THR A 80 6.41 -1.42 20.35
N THR A 81 5.67 -0.38 20.74
CA THR A 81 6.18 0.65 21.66
C THR A 81 6.32 0.16 23.09
N ALA A 82 5.38 -0.66 23.57
CA ALA A 82 5.52 -1.32 24.86
C ALA A 82 6.78 -2.21 24.88
N ILE A 83 6.97 -3.04 23.85
CA ILE A 83 8.15 -3.90 23.72
C ILE A 83 9.44 -3.07 23.69
N THR A 84 9.51 -2.01 22.88
CA THR A 84 10.69 -1.13 22.80
C THR A 84 10.97 -0.41 24.11
N LEU A 85 9.93 0.01 24.84
CA LEU A 85 10.08 0.67 26.14
C LEU A 85 10.76 -0.25 27.17
N PHE A 86 10.43 -1.54 27.18
CA PHE A 86 11.01 -2.50 28.13
C PHE A 86 12.36 -3.09 27.67
N ILE A 87 12.58 -3.23 26.36
CA ILE A 87 13.82 -3.82 25.81
C ILE A 87 14.95 -2.80 25.73
N SER A 88 14.65 -1.54 25.41
CA SER A 88 15.66 -0.52 25.16
C SER A 88 16.24 -0.01 26.49
N LYS A 89 17.26 -0.71 26.98
CA LYS A 89 18.03 -0.34 28.17
C LYS A 89 19.06 0.72 27.82
N GLY A 90 19.21 1.71 28.70
CA GLY A 90 20.15 2.83 28.56
C GLY A 90 20.94 3.07 29.84
N ASP A 91 21.62 4.21 29.93
CA ASP A 91 22.47 4.53 31.09
C ASP A 91 21.68 5.23 32.22
N THR A 92 20.58 5.91 31.89
CA THR A 92 19.78 6.68 32.86
C THR A 92 18.48 5.99 33.25
N LEU A 93 18.48 5.39 34.44
CA LEU A 93 17.34 4.70 35.03
C LEU A 93 16.40 5.69 35.73
N LEU A 94 15.16 5.82 35.25
CA LEU A 94 14.16 6.73 35.83
C LEU A 94 13.26 6.03 36.85
N PHE A 95 12.94 4.75 36.62
CA PHE A 95 12.07 3.98 37.50
C PHE A 95 12.46 2.51 37.45
N LYS A 96 12.68 1.89 38.61
CA LYS A 96 12.96 0.45 38.74
C LYS A 96 11.94 -0.16 39.68
N TRP A 97 11.11 -1.06 39.15
CA TRP A 97 10.23 -1.88 39.95
C TRP A 97 10.35 -3.35 39.57
N LYS A 98 11.08 -4.11 40.41
CA LYS A 98 11.31 -5.57 40.42
C LYS A 98 11.79 -6.22 39.10
N PHE A 99 11.03 -6.13 38.01
CA PHE A 99 11.37 -6.62 36.66
C PHE A 99 11.20 -5.56 35.55
N ILE A 100 10.63 -4.41 35.88
CA ILE A 100 10.39 -3.30 34.95
C ILE A 100 11.38 -2.18 35.27
N GLU A 101 12.35 -2.00 34.38
CA GLU A 101 13.31 -0.90 34.41
C GLU A 101 12.98 0.04 33.25
N ILE A 102 12.53 1.26 33.56
CA ILE A 102 12.20 2.26 32.55
C ILE A 102 13.39 3.21 32.44
N TYR A 103 14.01 3.21 31.27
CA TYR A 103 15.13 4.08 30.91
C TYR A 103 14.64 5.30 30.14
N LYS A 104 15.29 6.45 30.34
CA LYS A 104 14.98 7.68 29.56
C LYS A 104 15.17 7.46 28.07
N GLU A 105 16.21 6.72 27.69
CA GLU A 105 16.49 6.33 26.31
C GLU A 105 15.43 5.41 25.74
N GLY A 106 14.88 4.49 26.54
CA GLY A 106 13.77 3.64 26.12
C GLY A 106 12.49 4.42 25.83
N ILE A 107 12.20 5.47 26.61
CA ILE A 107 11.09 6.39 26.33
C ILE A 107 11.32 7.15 25.03
N LEU A 108 12.51 7.74 24.84
CA LEU A 108 12.85 8.50 23.63
C LEU A 108 12.79 7.62 22.37
N ASN A 109 13.37 6.41 22.42
CA ASN A 109 13.33 5.46 21.31
C ASN A 109 11.91 5.02 20.98
N SER A 110 11.06 4.78 21.98
CA SER A 110 9.65 4.48 21.77
C SER A 110 8.89 5.63 21.13
N VAL A 111 9.14 6.87 21.54
CA VAL A 111 8.54 8.06 20.91
C VAL A 111 8.99 8.19 19.45
N TYR A 112 10.29 8.06 19.16
CA TYR A 112 10.80 8.10 17.79
C TYR A 112 10.22 6.98 16.92
N LEU A 113 10.04 5.78 17.49
CA LEU A 113 9.41 4.67 16.81
C LEU A 113 7.94 4.96 16.48
N ILE A 114 7.16 5.55 17.40
CA ILE A 114 5.78 5.98 17.13
C ILE A 114 5.75 6.95 15.96
N ILE A 115 6.59 8.00 16.01
CA ILE A 115 6.65 9.02 14.96
C ILE A 115 7.03 8.35 13.63
N ARG A 116 8.01 7.45 13.62
CA ARG A 116 8.44 6.70 12.44
C ARG A 116 7.30 5.90 11.81
N PHE A 117 6.58 5.11 12.62
CA PHE A 117 5.45 4.32 12.13
C PHE A 117 4.32 5.21 11.60
N VAL A 118 3.96 6.27 12.34
CA VAL A 118 2.91 7.20 11.92
C VAL A 118 3.28 7.89 10.60
N CYS A 119 4.52 8.39 10.46
CA CYS A 119 4.99 9.03 9.23
C CYS A 119 4.97 8.06 8.04
N MET A 120 5.51 6.86 8.22
CA MET A 120 5.55 5.82 7.19
C MET A 120 4.15 5.42 6.72
N LEU A 121 3.22 5.22 7.67
CA LEU A 121 1.84 4.85 7.38
C LEU A 121 1.09 5.99 6.70
N CYS A 122 1.09 7.19 7.29
CA CYS A 122 0.41 8.36 6.72
C CYS A 122 0.93 8.68 5.32
N GLY A 123 2.25 8.72 5.13
CA GLY A 123 2.85 8.98 3.82
C GLY A 123 2.43 7.95 2.78
N SER A 124 2.44 6.66 3.14
CA SER A 124 2.06 5.58 2.22
C SER A 124 0.59 5.60 1.83
N PHE A 125 -0.30 5.80 2.80
CA PHE A 125 -1.74 5.87 2.54
C PHE A 125 -2.10 7.07 1.68
N VAL A 126 -1.51 8.23 1.97
CA VAL A 126 -1.79 9.45 1.22
C VAL A 126 -1.22 9.36 -0.19
N LEU A 127 0.02 8.91 -0.38
CA LEU A 127 0.67 8.87 -1.70
C LEU A 127 0.16 7.78 -2.65
N ILE A 128 -0.34 6.66 -2.13
CA ILE A 128 -0.74 5.52 -2.96
C ILE A 128 -2.20 5.17 -2.76
N SER A 129 -2.59 4.81 -1.54
CA SER A 129 -3.90 4.18 -1.31
C SER A 129 -5.08 5.09 -1.61
N TYR A 130 -4.98 6.38 -1.27
CA TYR A 130 -6.05 7.36 -1.51
C TYR A 130 -5.91 8.11 -2.84
N THR A 131 -4.70 8.28 -3.36
CA THR A 131 -4.44 9.18 -4.49
C THR A 131 -4.18 8.45 -5.81
N THR A 132 -4.13 7.11 -5.84
CA THR A 132 -3.87 6.37 -7.08
C THR A 132 -4.80 5.17 -7.23
N LEU A 133 -5.37 4.99 -8.43
CA LEU A 133 -6.22 3.84 -8.71
C LEU A 133 -5.37 2.55 -8.86
N PRO A 134 -5.91 1.38 -8.47
CA PRO A 134 -5.19 0.11 -8.62
C PRO A 134 -4.73 -0.20 -10.05
N LEU A 135 -5.54 0.16 -11.06
CA LEU A 135 -5.18 -0.03 -12.48
C LEU A 135 -4.00 0.88 -12.89
N ASP A 136 -4.00 2.12 -12.43
CA ASP A 136 -2.91 3.08 -12.67
C ASP A 136 -1.61 2.65 -11.99
N LEU A 137 -1.71 2.03 -10.80
CA LEU A 137 -0.58 1.44 -10.10
C LEU A 137 0.02 0.29 -10.90
N THR A 138 -0.81 -0.60 -11.48
CA THR A 138 -0.29 -1.70 -12.31
C THR A 138 0.43 -1.20 -13.56
N GLU A 139 -0.10 -0.19 -14.25
CA GLU A 139 0.59 0.43 -15.39
C GLU A 139 1.90 1.15 -14.98
N GLY A 140 1.91 1.74 -13.79
CA GLY A 140 3.09 2.36 -13.19
C GLY A 140 4.20 1.33 -12.92
N ILE A 141 3.85 0.26 -12.22
CA ILE A 141 4.75 -0.86 -11.89
C ILE A 141 5.30 -1.49 -13.17
N GLU A 142 4.44 -1.77 -14.16
CA GLU A 142 4.87 -2.35 -15.43
C GLU A 142 5.99 -1.54 -16.10
N LYS A 143 5.80 -0.23 -16.23
CA LYS A 143 6.81 0.62 -16.87
C LYS A 143 8.07 0.76 -16.03
N LEU A 144 7.98 0.69 -14.70
CA LEU A 144 9.15 0.64 -13.80
C LEU A 144 9.90 -0.70 -13.91
N LEU A 145 9.19 -1.79 -14.21
CA LEU A 145 9.77 -3.11 -14.45
C LEU A 145 10.29 -3.29 -15.88
N LYS A 146 9.93 -2.43 -16.84
CA LYS A 146 10.43 -2.48 -18.23
C LYS A 146 11.94 -2.70 -18.37
N PRO A 147 12.86 -2.05 -17.62
CA PRO A 147 14.30 -2.35 -17.75
C PRO A 147 14.66 -3.81 -17.43
N LEU A 148 13.86 -4.52 -16.65
CA LEU A 148 14.08 -5.95 -16.37
C LEU A 148 13.80 -6.84 -17.59
N THR A 149 13.21 -6.33 -18.67
CA THR A 149 13.09 -7.09 -19.93
C THR A 149 14.46 -7.44 -20.51
N LEU A 150 15.51 -6.70 -20.14
CA LEU A 150 16.90 -7.03 -20.51
C LEU A 150 17.36 -8.37 -19.91
N PHE A 151 16.78 -8.80 -18.79
CA PHE A 151 17.06 -10.08 -18.15
C PHE A 151 16.10 -11.20 -18.62
N ASN A 152 15.52 -11.08 -19.82
CA ASN A 152 14.55 -12.02 -20.41
C ASN A 152 13.24 -12.19 -19.62
N ILE A 153 12.87 -11.21 -18.79
CA ILE A 153 11.59 -11.21 -18.07
C ILE A 153 10.50 -10.61 -18.97
N HIS A 154 9.40 -11.33 -19.18
CA HIS A 154 8.27 -10.92 -20.01
C HIS A 154 7.31 -9.98 -19.24
N VAL A 155 7.72 -8.71 -19.08
CA VAL A 155 7.01 -7.72 -18.27
C VAL A 155 5.61 -7.38 -18.81
N HIS A 156 5.43 -7.35 -20.13
CA HIS A 156 4.13 -7.06 -20.77
C HIS A 156 3.07 -8.11 -20.45
N ASP A 157 3.44 -9.39 -20.50
CA ASP A 157 2.52 -10.49 -20.19
C ASP A 157 2.07 -10.44 -18.73
N PHE A 158 3.00 -10.15 -17.82
CA PHE A 158 2.71 -9.99 -16.41
C PHE A 158 1.71 -8.84 -16.18
N ALA A 159 1.92 -7.70 -16.83
CA ALA A 159 1.02 -6.56 -16.72
C ALA A 159 -0.38 -6.83 -17.29
N MET A 160 -0.46 -7.59 -18.39
CA MET A 160 -1.73 -8.04 -18.95
C MET A 160 -2.48 -8.94 -17.97
N MET A 161 -1.80 -9.96 -17.41
CA MET A 161 -2.40 -10.85 -16.41
C MET A 161 -2.90 -10.08 -15.18
N MET A 162 -2.11 -9.13 -14.67
CA MET A 162 -2.51 -8.28 -13.57
C MET A 162 -3.71 -7.39 -13.91
N SER A 163 -3.75 -6.80 -15.10
CA SER A 163 -4.88 -5.96 -15.56
C SER A 163 -6.17 -6.78 -15.72
N ILE A 164 -6.07 -7.99 -16.26
CA ILE A 164 -7.17 -8.95 -16.38
C ILE A 164 -7.66 -9.35 -14.98
N ALA A 165 -6.75 -9.68 -14.06
CA ALA A 165 -7.08 -10.04 -12.70
C ALA A 165 -7.82 -8.90 -11.99
N LEU A 166 -7.27 -7.68 -11.99
CA LEU A 166 -7.91 -6.51 -11.38
C LEU A 166 -9.31 -6.26 -11.94
N ARG A 167 -9.51 -6.44 -13.24
CA ARG A 167 -10.82 -6.30 -13.89
C ARG A 167 -11.81 -7.39 -13.49
N PHE A 168 -11.34 -8.63 -13.29
CA PHE A 168 -12.22 -9.74 -12.91
C PHE A 168 -12.52 -9.82 -11.41
N ILE A 169 -11.72 -9.18 -10.55
CA ILE A 169 -11.97 -9.16 -9.09
C ILE A 169 -13.41 -8.71 -8.76
N PRO A 170 -13.92 -7.54 -9.24
CA PRO A 170 -15.30 -7.14 -8.98
C PRO A 170 -16.33 -8.17 -9.45
N THR A 171 -16.13 -8.70 -10.66
CA THR A 171 -17.07 -9.68 -11.23
C THR A 171 -17.06 -11.00 -10.46
N PHE A 172 -15.91 -11.45 -9.95
CA PHE A 172 -15.84 -12.64 -9.11
C PHE A 172 -16.50 -12.44 -7.74
N ILE A 173 -16.44 -11.23 -7.18
CA ILE A 173 -17.16 -10.91 -5.94
C ILE A 173 -18.67 -10.93 -6.17
N GLU A 174 -19.15 -10.36 -7.28
CA GLU A 174 -20.57 -10.40 -7.64
C GLU A 174 -21.05 -11.84 -7.84
N GLU A 175 -20.29 -12.65 -8.58
CA GLU A 175 -20.61 -14.06 -8.83
C GLU A 175 -20.62 -14.87 -7.52
N THR A 176 -19.63 -14.66 -6.67
CA THR A 176 -19.56 -15.28 -5.34
C THR A 176 -20.80 -14.94 -4.51
N ASN A 177 -21.24 -13.67 -4.51
CA ASN A 177 -22.45 -13.26 -3.81
C ASN A 177 -23.72 -13.92 -4.38
N LYS A 178 -23.82 -14.08 -5.71
CA LYS A 178 -24.93 -14.80 -6.36
C LYS A 178 -24.95 -16.27 -5.94
N ILE A 179 -23.80 -16.94 -5.97
CA ILE A 179 -23.67 -18.35 -5.58
C ILE A 179 -24.03 -18.51 -4.10
N ILE A 180 -23.52 -17.66 -3.20
CA ILE A 180 -23.88 -17.68 -1.77
C ILE A 180 -25.39 -17.54 -1.61
N SER A 181 -26.02 -16.58 -2.29
CA SER A 181 -27.46 -16.36 -2.18
C SER A 181 -28.28 -17.55 -2.70
N ALA A 182 -27.86 -18.15 -3.80
CA ALA A 182 -28.49 -19.36 -4.36
C ALA A 182 -28.36 -20.57 -3.43
N GLN A 183 -27.19 -20.76 -2.82
CA GLN A 183 -26.99 -21.86 -1.86
C GLN A 183 -27.77 -21.63 -0.56
N LYS A 184 -27.85 -20.39 -0.06
CA LYS A 184 -28.73 -20.04 1.09
C LYS A 184 -30.20 -20.36 0.79
N ALA A 185 -30.67 -20.06 -0.42
CA ALA A 185 -32.04 -20.41 -0.85
C ALA A 185 -32.28 -21.93 -0.94
N ARG A 186 -31.23 -22.73 -1.18
CA ARG A 186 -31.28 -24.20 -1.16
C ARG A 186 -31.12 -24.81 0.25
N GLY A 187 -31.16 -23.98 1.30
CA GLY A 187 -31.07 -24.42 2.69
C GLY A 187 -29.65 -24.65 3.20
N ALA A 188 -28.62 -24.19 2.47
CA ALA A 188 -27.25 -24.21 2.99
C ALA A 188 -27.08 -23.15 4.08
N ASP A 189 -26.76 -23.61 5.28
CA ASP A 189 -26.40 -22.75 6.41
C ASP A 189 -24.88 -22.61 6.51
N PHE A 190 -24.40 -21.37 6.40
CA PHE A 190 -22.98 -21.02 6.42
C PHE A 190 -22.54 -20.49 7.79
N ASP A 191 -23.49 -20.07 8.62
CA ASP A 191 -23.23 -19.33 9.85
C ASP A 191 -23.32 -20.25 11.08
N SER A 192 -24.02 -21.40 11.01
CA SER A 192 -24.15 -22.35 12.13
C SER A 192 -23.25 -23.59 12.06
N GLY A 193 -22.84 -24.08 13.24
CA GLY A 193 -22.08 -25.32 13.42
C GLY A 193 -20.59 -25.15 13.76
N GLY A 194 -19.91 -26.27 14.00
CA GLY A 194 -18.47 -26.31 14.30
C GLY A 194 -17.59 -25.96 13.09
N LEU A 195 -16.30 -25.69 13.34
CA LEU A 195 -15.31 -25.28 12.33
C LEU A 195 -15.30 -26.19 11.10
N ILE A 196 -15.34 -27.52 11.31
CA ILE A 196 -15.33 -28.51 10.22
C ILE A 196 -16.56 -28.40 9.33
N LYS A 197 -17.75 -28.19 9.91
CA LYS A 197 -19.01 -28.03 9.17
C LYS A 197 -18.99 -26.75 8.33
N ARG A 198 -18.46 -25.65 8.89
CA ARG A 198 -18.28 -24.38 8.17
C ARG A 198 -17.31 -24.50 7.00
N VAL A 199 -16.18 -25.20 7.18
CA VAL A 199 -15.24 -25.46 6.07
C VAL A 199 -15.91 -26.25 4.95
N LYS A 200 -16.65 -27.32 5.29
CA LYS A 200 -17.39 -28.12 4.30
C LYS A 200 -18.48 -27.32 3.60
N ALA A 201 -19.09 -26.35 4.28
CA ALA A 201 -20.09 -25.45 3.70
C ALA A 201 -19.51 -24.52 2.61
N PHE A 202 -18.20 -24.30 2.53
CA PHE A 202 -17.61 -23.51 1.42
C PHE A 202 -17.49 -24.28 0.11
N VAL A 203 -17.48 -25.62 0.14
CA VAL A 203 -17.28 -26.46 -1.06
C VAL A 203 -18.34 -26.18 -2.15
N PRO A 204 -19.65 -26.08 -1.84
CA PRO A 204 -20.69 -25.74 -2.82
C PRO A 204 -20.60 -24.33 -3.40
N ILE A 205 -19.79 -23.44 -2.82
CA ILE A 205 -19.49 -22.11 -3.38
C ILE A 205 -18.25 -22.20 -4.28
N LEU A 206 -17.22 -22.88 -3.79
CA LEU A 206 -15.91 -22.95 -4.43
C LEU A 206 -15.96 -23.67 -5.78
N ILE A 207 -16.63 -24.83 -5.86
CA ILE A 207 -16.68 -25.63 -7.09
C ILE A 207 -17.36 -24.86 -8.24
N PRO A 208 -18.58 -24.30 -8.08
CA PRO A 208 -19.20 -23.50 -9.16
C PRO A 208 -18.39 -22.27 -9.55
N LEU A 209 -17.75 -21.60 -8.58
CA LEU A 209 -16.91 -20.44 -8.85
C LEU A 209 -15.70 -20.81 -9.72
N PHE A 210 -15.03 -21.94 -9.45
CA PHE A 210 -13.93 -22.44 -10.28
C PHE A 210 -14.37 -22.78 -11.70
N VAL A 211 -15.49 -23.50 -11.84
CA VAL A 211 -16.04 -23.84 -13.18
C VAL A 211 -16.36 -22.56 -13.97
N SER A 212 -16.96 -21.56 -13.31
CA SER A 212 -17.25 -20.26 -13.92
C SER A 212 -15.96 -19.51 -14.32
N ALA A 213 -14.92 -19.55 -13.48
CA ALA A 213 -13.63 -18.93 -13.76
C ALA A 213 -12.92 -19.57 -14.98
N PHE A 214 -12.90 -20.91 -15.08
CA PHE A 214 -12.33 -21.61 -16.23
C PHE A 214 -13.08 -21.33 -17.52
N ARG A 215 -14.42 -21.33 -17.48
CA ARG A 215 -15.23 -20.96 -18.64
C ARG A 215 -14.91 -19.54 -19.10
N ARG A 216 -14.86 -18.59 -18.18
CA ARG A 216 -14.56 -17.19 -18.48
C ARG A 216 -13.13 -16.99 -19.00
N ALA A 217 -12.18 -17.77 -18.53
CA ALA A 217 -10.82 -17.76 -19.07
C ALA A 217 -10.80 -18.23 -20.53
N GLY A 218 -11.54 -19.30 -20.85
CA GLY A 218 -11.74 -19.77 -22.23
C GLY A 218 -12.41 -18.71 -23.10
N ASP A 219 -13.57 -18.20 -22.69
CA ASP A 219 -14.31 -17.15 -23.42
C ASP A 219 -13.44 -15.90 -23.67
N LEU A 220 -12.61 -15.51 -22.70
CA LEU A 220 -11.68 -14.38 -22.85
C LEU A 220 -10.56 -14.70 -23.84
N ALA A 221 -9.98 -15.91 -23.78
CA ALA A 221 -8.93 -16.32 -24.71
C ALA A 221 -9.47 -16.35 -26.15
N ASP A 222 -10.61 -16.99 -26.40
CA ASP A 222 -11.25 -17.05 -27.71
C ASP A 222 -11.57 -15.65 -28.24
N ALA A 223 -12.08 -14.76 -27.38
CA ALA A 223 -12.37 -13.38 -27.75
C ALA A 223 -11.10 -12.56 -28.03
N MET A 224 -9.99 -12.85 -27.36
CA MET A 224 -8.69 -12.23 -27.61
C MET A 224 -8.10 -12.70 -28.95
N GLU A 225 -8.19 -13.99 -29.26
CA GLU A 225 -7.76 -14.55 -30.55
C GLU A 225 -8.60 -14.01 -31.72
N CYS A 226 -9.93 -13.92 -31.55
CA CYS A 226 -10.82 -13.30 -32.53
C CYS A 226 -10.52 -11.81 -32.80
N ARG A 227 -9.92 -11.12 -31.82
CA ARG A 227 -9.42 -9.73 -31.96
C ARG A 227 -7.99 -9.65 -32.48
N CYS A 228 -7.42 -10.78 -32.92
CA CYS A 228 -6.05 -10.92 -33.38
C CYS A 228 -5.02 -10.46 -32.32
N TYR A 229 -5.30 -10.73 -31.04
CA TYR A 229 -4.37 -10.41 -29.96
C TYR A 229 -3.21 -11.41 -29.94
N ASN A 230 -2.14 -11.09 -30.67
CA ASN A 230 -0.93 -11.92 -30.71
C ASN A 230 0.09 -11.44 -29.67
N ARG A 231 0.80 -12.37 -29.00
CA ARG A 231 1.84 -12.09 -27.97
C ARG A 231 3.12 -11.41 -28.50
N GLY A 232 3.06 -10.79 -29.69
CA GLY A 232 4.22 -10.27 -30.42
C GLY A 232 4.66 -8.87 -29.99
N VAL A 233 5.87 -8.50 -30.40
CA VAL A 233 6.42 -7.14 -30.23
C VAL A 233 5.69 -6.19 -31.20
N GLY A 234 5.10 -5.11 -30.71
CA GLY A 234 4.45 -4.11 -31.56
C GLY A 234 3.08 -3.60 -31.09
N HIS A 235 2.58 -4.01 -29.91
CA HIS A 235 1.33 -3.48 -29.40
C HIS A 235 1.38 -1.95 -29.17
N THR A 236 0.43 -1.25 -29.75
CA THR A 236 0.16 0.15 -29.45
C THR A 236 -0.67 0.25 -28.16
N ARG A 237 -0.27 1.17 -27.26
CA ARG A 237 -0.99 1.40 -26.01
C ARG A 237 -1.97 2.54 -26.18
N MET A 238 -3.24 2.29 -25.85
CA MET A 238 -4.26 3.34 -25.85
C MET A 238 -4.04 4.36 -24.73
N LYS A 239 -3.65 3.91 -23.53
CA LYS A 239 -3.31 4.80 -22.42
C LYS A 239 -1.80 4.94 -22.30
N GLN A 240 -1.30 6.12 -22.62
CA GLN A 240 0.10 6.47 -22.45
C GLN A 240 0.25 7.43 -21.28
N LEU A 241 0.97 6.96 -20.28
CA LEU A 241 1.43 7.76 -19.14
C LEU A 241 2.54 8.72 -19.61
N HIS A 242 2.26 10.02 -19.58
CA HIS A 242 3.14 11.11 -20.00
C HIS A 242 3.64 11.90 -18.79
N LEU A 243 4.97 11.89 -18.61
CA LEU A 243 5.63 12.66 -17.57
C LEU A 243 5.44 14.16 -17.80
N LYS A 244 4.87 14.83 -16.81
CA LYS A 244 4.71 16.28 -16.76
C LYS A 244 5.81 16.89 -15.89
N TRP A 245 6.06 18.18 -16.10
CA TRP A 245 6.98 18.96 -15.25
C TRP A 245 6.63 18.92 -13.77
N THR A 246 5.34 18.86 -13.46
CA THR A 246 4.84 18.71 -12.08
C THR A 246 5.35 17.44 -11.40
N ASP A 247 5.57 16.37 -12.16
CA ASP A 247 6.04 15.11 -11.60
C ASP A 247 7.51 15.20 -11.18
N PHE A 248 8.35 15.85 -12.00
CA PHE A 248 9.74 16.11 -11.63
C PHE A 248 9.86 16.98 -10.39
N VAL A 249 8.98 17.98 -10.22
CA VAL A 249 8.96 18.81 -9.02
C VAL A 249 8.61 17.99 -7.77
N VAL A 250 7.63 17.08 -7.87
CA VAL A 250 7.26 16.19 -6.76
C VAL A 250 8.44 15.31 -6.37
N LEU A 251 9.06 14.63 -7.35
CA LEU A 251 10.22 13.77 -7.09
C LEU A 251 11.38 14.55 -6.47
N PHE A 252 11.68 15.73 -7.02
CA PHE A 252 12.74 16.60 -6.52
C PHE A 252 12.49 17.03 -5.08
N CYS A 253 11.25 17.34 -4.70
CA CYS A 253 10.89 17.67 -3.33
C CYS A 253 11.21 16.53 -2.36
N PHE A 254 10.85 15.28 -2.69
CA PHE A 254 11.17 14.12 -1.86
C PHE A 254 12.67 13.85 -1.77
N VAL A 255 13.40 13.99 -2.87
CA VAL A 255 14.86 13.85 -2.88
C VAL A 255 15.53 14.94 -2.05
N LEU A 256 15.03 16.18 -2.10
CA LEU A 256 15.53 17.28 -1.29
C LEU A 256 15.33 16.98 0.21
N VAL A 257 14.16 16.49 0.60
CA VAL A 257 13.90 16.05 1.99
C VAL A 257 14.87 14.95 2.41
N LEU A 258 15.15 13.98 1.53
CA LEU A 258 16.14 12.94 1.80
C LEU A 258 17.55 13.52 2.02
N VAL A 259 17.99 14.43 1.15
CA VAL A 259 19.31 15.07 1.26
C VAL A 259 19.42 15.88 2.55
N LEU A 260 18.39 16.66 2.91
CA LEU A 260 18.36 17.39 4.18
C LEU A 260 18.47 16.43 5.37
N VAL A 261 17.70 15.35 5.37
CA VAL A 261 17.79 14.34 6.43
C VAL A 261 19.20 13.75 6.51
N LEU A 262 19.85 13.43 5.39
CA LEU A 262 21.22 12.91 5.39
C LEU A 262 22.25 13.89 5.97
N ILE A 263 22.11 15.19 5.67
CA ILE A 263 22.99 16.24 6.20
C ILE A 263 22.83 16.32 7.73
N PHE A 264 21.59 16.39 8.23
CA PHE A 264 21.32 16.46 9.67
C PHE A 264 21.55 15.14 10.43
N ASN A 265 21.67 14.03 9.71
CA ASN A 265 21.97 12.73 10.29
C ASN A 265 23.49 12.47 10.40
N ARG A 266 24.32 13.29 9.74
CA ARG A 266 25.78 13.21 9.91
C ARG A 266 26.13 13.68 11.33
N PRO A 267 26.79 12.85 12.14
CA PRO A 267 27.10 13.16 13.53
C PRO A 267 28.08 14.33 13.71
N GLU A 268 28.73 14.80 12.65
CA GLU A 268 29.79 15.82 12.73
C GLU A 268 29.27 17.27 12.82
N PHE A 269 27.99 17.53 12.54
CA PHE A 269 27.43 18.89 12.64
C PHE A 269 27.03 19.31 14.06
N PHE A 270 27.11 18.41 15.04
CA PHE A 270 26.74 18.69 16.43
C PHE A 270 27.96 18.80 17.38
N PHE A 271 29.19 18.68 16.84
CA PHE A 271 30.44 18.69 17.61
C PHE A 271 31.45 19.78 17.18
N ILE A 272 30.98 20.86 16.55
CA ILE A 272 31.74 22.12 16.39
C ILE A 272 30.94 23.22 17.06
#